data_AF-A0A8B3D975-F1
#
_entry.id   AF-A0A8B3D975-F1
#
_cell.length_a   1.000
_cell.length_b   1.000
_cell.length_c   1.000
_cell.angle_alpha   90.00
_cell.angle_beta   90.00
_cell.angle_gamma   90.00
#
_symmetry.space_group_name_H-M   'P 1'
#
loop_
_entity.id
_entity.type
_entity.pdbx_description
1 polymer ?
#
loop_
_entity_poly.entity_id
_entity_poly.type
_entity_poly.pdbx_seq_one_letter_code
_entity_poly.pdbx_strand_id
1 'polypeptide(L)'
;HTNERSLALHRIHKASISTFDFAYPSDFDLERYDLDGRFYFGEGEEIRLSFCIGRESGYHLLETPLSMDQHVELIDGGYQVTATVIDSLQLDRWLRGFGDEVWSITKEECTTKIA
;
A
#
# COMPACT_ATOMS: atom_id res chain seq x y z
N HIS A 1 -11.05 -4.83 -22.04
CA HIS A 1 -11.77 -4.80 -20.76
C HIS A 1 -10.83 -5.35 -19.70
N THR A 2 -10.26 -4.47 -18.88
CA THR A 2 -9.26 -4.81 -17.85
C THR A 2 -10.02 -4.91 -16.52
N ASN A 3 -10.44 -6.11 -16.15
CA ASN A 3 -11.18 -6.37 -14.91
C ASN A 3 -10.50 -7.51 -14.14
N GLU A 4 -9.22 -7.27 -13.84
CA GLU A 4 -8.43 -8.15 -12.97
C GLU A 4 -8.97 -8.07 -11.54
N ARG A 5 -9.04 -9.21 -10.85
CA ARG A 5 -9.60 -9.28 -9.49
C ARG A 5 -8.79 -10.22 -8.61
N SER A 6 -8.43 -9.74 -7.43
CA SER A 6 -7.87 -10.54 -6.34
C SER A 6 -9.00 -11.18 -5.53
N LEU A 7 -9.04 -12.51 -5.46
CA LEU A 7 -10.03 -13.27 -4.68
C LEU A 7 -9.35 -14.01 -3.53
N ALA A 8 -9.89 -13.86 -2.33
CA ALA A 8 -9.38 -14.58 -1.16
C ALA A 8 -9.73 -16.07 -1.25
N LEU A 9 -8.72 -16.93 -1.41
CA LEU A 9 -8.89 -18.38 -1.60
C LEU A 9 -9.75 -19.04 -0.51
N HIS A 10 -9.58 -18.63 0.75
CA HIS A 10 -10.35 -19.17 1.88
C HIS A 10 -11.85 -18.83 1.84
N ARG A 11 -12.28 -17.92 0.95
CA ARG A 11 -13.70 -17.57 0.74
C ARG A 11 -14.33 -18.37 -0.40
N ILE A 12 -13.55 -19.16 -1.13
CA ILE A 12 -14.06 -19.99 -2.23
C ILE A 12 -14.64 -21.28 -1.65
N HIS A 13 -15.96 -21.41 -1.68
CA HIS A 13 -16.66 -22.57 -1.13
C HIS A 13 -16.65 -23.80 -2.06
N LYS A 14 -16.64 -23.58 -3.38
CA LYS A 14 -16.69 -24.65 -4.39
C LYS A 14 -16.13 -24.15 -5.71
N ALA A 15 -15.43 -25.02 -6.42
CA ALA A 15 -15.05 -24.84 -7.82
C ALA A 15 -15.63 -26.01 -8.64
N SER A 16 -15.98 -25.74 -9.90
CA SER A 16 -16.43 -26.76 -10.85
C SER A 16 -15.73 -26.57 -12.18
N ILE A 17 -15.32 -27.66 -12.82
CA ILE A 17 -14.72 -27.64 -14.15
C ILE A 17 -15.76 -27.11 -15.14
N SER A 18 -15.36 -26.12 -15.93
CA SER A 18 -16.16 -25.53 -16.98
C SER A 18 -15.76 -26.11 -18.34
N THR A 19 -16.69 -26.15 -19.28
CA THR A 19 -16.41 -26.43 -20.70
C THR A 19 -16.13 -25.16 -21.51
N PHE A 20 -16.11 -23.99 -20.85
CA PHE A 20 -15.74 -22.73 -21.50
C PHE A 20 -14.24 -22.67 -21.71
N ASP A 21 -13.85 -22.36 -22.96
CA ASP A 21 -12.47 -22.03 -23.28
C ASP A 21 -12.13 -20.63 -22.78
N PHE A 22 -10.90 -20.46 -22.29
CA PHE A 22 -10.38 -19.18 -21.84
C PHE A 22 -9.14 -18.85 -22.66
N ALA A 23 -9.18 -17.69 -23.35
CA ALA A 23 -8.00 -17.12 -23.97
C ALA A 23 -7.27 -16.27 -22.93
N TYR A 24 -6.03 -16.66 -22.62
CA TYR A 24 -5.20 -15.85 -21.73
C TYR A 24 -4.97 -14.46 -22.35
N PRO A 25 -5.17 -13.36 -21.61
CA PRO A 25 -4.94 -12.02 -22.14
C PRO A 25 -3.48 -11.86 -22.56
N SER A 26 -3.24 -11.49 -23.82
CA SER A 26 -1.88 -11.38 -24.38
C SER A 26 -1.05 -10.26 -23.74
N ASP A 27 -1.72 -9.33 -23.09
CA ASP A 27 -1.18 -8.13 -22.45
C ASP A 27 -1.02 -8.28 -20.92
N PHE A 28 -1.45 -9.40 -20.34
CA PHE A 28 -1.36 -9.62 -18.89
C PHE A 28 -0.01 -10.23 -18.49
N ASP A 29 0.70 -9.50 -17.64
CA ASP A 29 1.98 -9.88 -17.04
C ASP A 29 1.83 -9.91 -15.51
N LEU A 30 2.01 -11.10 -14.92
CA LEU A 30 1.86 -11.31 -13.48
C LEU A 30 2.91 -10.55 -12.67
N GLU A 31 4.14 -10.45 -13.17
CA GLU A 31 5.23 -9.74 -12.49
C GLU A 31 4.92 -8.25 -12.44
N ARG A 32 4.46 -7.69 -13.56
CA ARG A 32 3.97 -6.31 -13.61
C ARG A 32 2.77 -6.09 -12.68
N TYR A 33 1.82 -7.02 -12.67
CA TYR A 33 0.63 -6.93 -11.81
C TYR A 33 0.99 -6.95 -10.31
N ASP A 34 2.01 -7.71 -9.92
CA ASP A 34 2.53 -7.74 -8.54
C ASP A 34 3.24 -6.44 -8.17
N LEU A 35 4.10 -5.93 -9.07
CA LEU A 35 4.81 -4.67 -8.89
C LEU A 35 3.88 -3.46 -8.78
N ASP A 36 2.75 -3.47 -9.48
CA ASP A 36 1.71 -2.44 -9.39
C ASP A 36 0.97 -2.46 -8.02
N GLY A 37 1.37 -3.33 -7.08
CA GLY A 37 0.83 -3.35 -5.73
C GLY A 37 -0.59 -3.92 -5.62
N ARG A 38 -1.11 -4.56 -6.67
CA ARG A 38 -2.50 -5.05 -6.77
C ARG A 38 -2.83 -6.23 -5.84
N PHE A 39 -1.81 -6.87 -5.26
CA PHE A 39 -1.97 -7.85 -4.18
C PHE A 39 -2.09 -7.21 -2.79
N TYR A 40 -1.75 -5.93 -2.65
CA TYR A 40 -1.93 -5.18 -1.41
C TYR A 40 -3.37 -4.66 -1.33
N PHE A 41 -3.81 -4.26 -0.13
CA PHE A 41 -5.20 -3.87 0.13
C PHE A 41 -5.55 -2.47 -0.43
N GLY A 42 -5.57 -2.27 -1.76
CA GLY A 42 -5.93 -1.00 -2.41
C GLY A 42 -6.06 -1.14 -3.93
N GLU A 43 -6.56 -0.10 -4.61
CA GLU A 43 -6.66 -0.05 -6.09
C GLU A 43 -5.34 0.35 -6.77
N GLY A 44 -4.23 0.43 -6.01
CA GLY A 44 -2.91 0.82 -6.51
C GLY A 44 -2.67 2.33 -6.59
N GLU A 45 -3.53 3.16 -5.98
CA GLU A 45 -3.32 4.61 -5.93
C GLU A 45 -2.18 4.96 -4.96
N GLU A 46 -1.12 5.59 -5.49
CA GLU A 46 0.02 6.04 -4.70
C GLU A 46 -0.21 7.44 -4.11
N ILE A 47 0.16 7.59 -2.85
CA ILE A 47 0.15 8.86 -2.13
C ILE A 47 1.53 9.15 -1.53
N ARG A 48 1.84 10.44 -1.43
CA ARG A 48 2.92 10.95 -0.58
C ARG A 48 2.36 11.06 0.84
N LEU A 49 2.78 10.15 1.71
CA LEU A 49 2.43 10.14 3.12
C LEU A 49 3.49 10.90 3.92
N SER A 50 3.04 11.77 4.83
CA SER A 50 3.89 12.38 5.87
C SER A 50 3.19 12.31 7.22
N PHE A 51 3.91 11.93 8.27
CA PHE A 51 3.40 11.90 9.64
C PHE A 51 4.54 12.02 10.65
N CYS A 52 4.19 12.39 11.87
CA CYS A 52 5.09 12.33 13.01
C CYS A 52 4.71 11.16 13.92
N ILE A 53 5.71 10.51 14.53
CA ILE A 53 5.51 9.38 15.42
C ILE A 53 6.47 9.44 16.61
N GLY A 54 6.00 9.00 17.77
CA GLY A 54 6.79 8.90 19.00
C GLY A 54 8.02 8.00 18.82
N ARG A 55 9.08 8.27 19.56
CA ARG A 55 10.40 7.62 19.36
C ARG A 55 10.35 6.09 19.51
N GLU A 56 9.72 5.58 20.55
CA GLU A 56 9.61 4.13 20.79
C GLU A 56 8.71 3.48 19.72
N SER A 57 7.55 4.09 19.47
CA SER A 57 6.57 3.63 18.49
C SER A 57 7.12 3.60 17.06
N GLY A 58 7.95 4.59 16.68
CA GLY A 58 8.52 4.73 15.35
C GLY A 58 9.88 4.07 15.13
N TYR A 59 10.50 3.49 16.16
CA TYR A 59 11.87 2.94 16.06
C TYR A 59 12.03 1.90 14.94
N HIS A 60 11.04 1.02 14.78
CA HIS A 60 11.03 -0.03 13.77
C HIS A 60 11.10 0.53 12.33
N LEU A 61 10.67 1.77 12.09
CA LEU A 61 10.72 2.39 10.76
C LEU A 61 12.15 2.72 10.30
N LEU A 62 13.13 2.67 11.20
CA LEU A 62 14.55 2.80 10.86
C LEU A 62 15.13 1.51 10.26
N GLU A 63 14.52 0.36 10.57
CA GLU A 63 14.98 -0.96 10.12
C GLU A 63 14.08 -1.54 9.02
N THR A 64 12.77 -1.39 9.17
CA THR A 64 11.75 -1.85 8.22
C THR A 64 11.01 -0.64 7.65
N PRO A 65 11.56 0.02 6.62
CA PRO A 65 10.93 1.19 6.02
C PRO A 65 9.63 0.81 5.30
N LEU A 66 8.69 1.76 5.23
CA LEU A 66 7.42 1.61 4.51
C LEU A 66 7.61 1.48 2.99
N SER A 67 8.64 2.15 2.45
CA SER A 67 8.98 2.18 1.03
C SER A 67 10.47 2.49 0.84
N MET A 68 10.98 2.28 -0.38
CA MET A 68 12.40 2.56 -0.69
C MET A 68 12.75 4.05 -0.65
N ASP A 69 11.77 4.93 -0.89
CA ASP A 69 11.94 6.38 -0.86
C ASP A 69 11.63 6.98 0.51
N GLN A 70 11.49 6.16 1.56
CA GLN A 70 11.23 6.63 2.91
C GLN A 70 12.37 7.53 3.41
N HIS A 71 11.99 8.72 3.89
CA HIS A 71 12.84 9.63 4.61
C HIS A 71 12.39 9.75 6.07
N VAL A 72 13.35 9.82 6.99
CA VAL A 72 13.10 9.95 8.43
C VAL A 72 13.98 11.06 8.99
N GLU A 73 13.34 12.05 9.60
CA GLU A 73 13.99 13.15 10.31
C GLU A 73 13.73 13.03 11.81
N LEU A 74 14.77 13.26 12.63
CA LEU A 74 14.62 13.31 14.07
C LEU A 74 14.08 14.69 14.47
N ILE A 75 12.95 14.71 15.17
CA ILE A 75 12.31 15.92 15.67
C ILE A 75 12.21 15.86 17.20
N ASP A 76 11.84 16.98 17.82
CA ASP A 76 11.52 16.97 19.24
C ASP A 76 10.26 16.10 19.47
N GLY A 77 10.37 15.11 20.35
CA GLY A 77 9.31 14.13 20.60
C GLY A 77 9.32 12.85 19.74
N GLY A 78 10.16 12.74 18.71
CA GLY A 78 10.24 11.50 17.92
C GLY A 78 10.77 11.65 16.50
N TYR A 79 10.04 11.11 15.53
CA TYR A 79 10.42 11.07 14.13
C TYR A 79 9.36 11.72 13.25
N GLN A 80 9.80 12.48 12.25
CA GLN A 80 8.98 12.83 11.10
C GLN A 80 9.32 11.88 9.95
N VAL A 81 8.33 11.18 9.44
CA VAL A 81 8.48 10.17 8.39
C VAL A 81 7.75 10.62 7.14
N THR A 82 8.40 10.51 5.99
CA THR A 82 7.80 10.79 4.68
C THR A 82 8.12 9.65 3.72
N ALA A 83 7.12 9.13 3.01
CA ALA A 83 7.26 7.98 2.12
C ALA A 83 6.20 7.99 1.01
N THR A 84 6.48 7.36 -0.14
CA THR A 84 5.45 7.04 -1.13
C THR A 84 4.87 5.66 -0.81
N VAL A 85 3.56 5.59 -0.61
CA VAL A 85 2.86 4.36 -0.21
C VAL A 85 1.53 4.23 -0.95
N ILE A 86 1.01 3.00 -1.01
CA ILE A 86 -0.33 2.74 -1.56
C ILE A 86 -1.39 3.21 -0.58
N ASP A 87 -2.30 4.08 -1.04
CA ASP A 87 -3.46 4.47 -0.24
C ASP A 87 -4.41 3.28 -0.10
N SER A 88 -4.52 2.82 1.13
CA SER A 88 -5.13 1.54 1.45
C SER A 88 -5.81 1.59 2.79
N LEU A 89 -6.88 0.80 2.93
CA LEU A 89 -7.52 0.59 4.22
C LEU A 89 -6.56 -0.06 5.23
N GLN A 90 -5.56 -0.80 4.76
CA GLN A 90 -4.52 -1.36 5.61
C GLN A 90 -3.61 -0.27 6.18
N LEU A 91 -3.16 0.69 5.35
CA LEU A 91 -2.40 1.85 5.81
C LEU A 91 -3.19 2.66 6.84
N ASP A 92 -4.47 2.92 6.57
CA ASP A 92 -5.34 3.64 7.50
C ASP A 92 -5.46 2.94 8.86
N ARG A 93 -5.61 1.61 8.85
CA ARG A 93 -5.70 0.82 10.08
C ARG A 93 -4.36 0.79 10.82
N TRP A 94 -3.27 0.70 10.09
CA TRP A 94 -1.93 0.72 10.66
C TRP A 94 -1.65 2.06 11.36
N LEU A 95 -1.91 3.19 10.68
CA LEU A 95 -1.78 4.53 11.26
C LEU A 95 -2.65 4.71 12.51
N ARG A 96 -3.93 4.31 12.44
CA ARG A 96 -4.85 4.36 13.59
C ARG A 96 -4.43 3.46 14.76
N GLY A 97 -3.70 2.38 14.47
CA GLY A 97 -3.23 1.42 15.48
C GLY A 97 -2.28 2.03 16.51
N PHE A 98 -1.61 3.13 16.16
CA PHE A 98 -0.73 3.86 17.08
C PHE A 98 -1.47 4.81 18.02
N GLY A 99 -2.74 5.12 17.77
CA GLY A 99 -3.50 6.07 18.60
C GLY A 99 -2.84 7.44 18.66
N ASP A 100 -2.63 7.96 19.86
CA ASP A 100 -2.07 9.29 20.10
C ASP A 100 -0.55 9.39 19.85
N GLU A 101 0.13 8.26 19.62
CA GLU A 101 1.57 8.21 19.31
C GLU A 101 1.91 8.66 17.89
N VAL A 102 0.90 8.83 17.02
CA VAL A 102 1.05 9.37 15.66
C VAL A 102 0.25 10.65 15.54
N TRP A 103 0.86 11.68 14.96
CA TRP A 103 0.23 12.98 14.75
C TRP A 103 0.67 13.63 13.44
N SER A 104 0.08 14.78 13.12
CA SER A 104 0.39 15.56 11.90
C SER A 104 0.34 14.75 10.60
N ILE A 105 -0.59 13.79 10.51
CA ILE A 105 -0.74 12.94 9.32
C ILE A 105 -1.25 13.77 8.14
N THR A 106 -0.53 13.70 7.03
CA THR A 106 -0.89 14.30 5.74
C THR A 106 -0.76 13.25 4.64
N LYS A 107 -1.76 13.20 3.75
CA LYS A 107 -1.78 12.35 2.56
C LYS A 107 -1.97 13.25 1.35
N GLU A 108 -1.01 13.25 0.44
CA GLU A 108 -1.08 14.01 -0.80
C GLU A 108 -1.08 13.05 -1.98
N GLU A 109 -1.97 13.25 -2.95
CA GLU A 109 -1.95 12.48 -4.18
C GLU A 109 -0.61 12.70 -4.90
N CYS A 110 0.06 11.61 -5.28
CA CYS A 110 1.22 11.70 -6.16
C CYS A 110 0.72 12.12 -7.55
N THR A 111 0.59 13.42 -7.82
CA THR A 111 0.24 13.90 -9.16
C THR A 111 1.38 13.62 -10.12
N THR A 112 1.42 12.42 -10.69
CA THR A 112 2.06 12.21 -11.99
C THR A 112 1.12 12.81 -13.04
N LYS A 113 1.17 14.14 -13.21
CA LYS A 113 0.72 14.75 -14.45
C LYS A 113 1.65 14.28 -15.54
N ILE A 114 1.29 13.19 -16.20
CA ILE A 114 1.86 12.84 -17.51
C ILE A 114 1.29 13.88 -18.47
N ALA A 115 2.17 14.76 -18.95
CA ALA A 115 1.97 15.55 -20.17
C ALA A 115 2.30 14.70 -21.39
#